data_AF-A0A8H9I5D4-F1
#
_entry.id   AF-A0A8H9I5D4-F1
#
_cell.length_a   1.000
_cell.length_b   1.000
_cell.length_c   1.000
_cell.angle_alpha   90.00
_cell.angle_beta   90.00
_cell.angle_gamma   90.00
#
_symmetry.space_group_name_H-M   'P 1'
#
loop_
_entity.id
_entity.type
_entity.pdbx_description
1 polymer ?
#
loop_
_entity_poly.entity_id
_entity_poly.type
_entity_poly.pdbx_seq_one_letter_code
_entity_poly.pdbx_strand_id
1 'polypeptide(L)'
;MMALIDCNNFYVSCERVFNPSLEGRPVGVLSNNDGCVVARSNELKALGVEMGAAMHLLPPSVRRQAVLLSSNYALYGDMSQRVTEVLGS
;
A
#
# COMPACT_ATOMS: atom_id res chain seq x y z
N MET A 1 7.09 26.08 -16.11
CA MET A 1 5.84 25.56 -15.50
C MET A 1 6.24 24.43 -14.56
N MET A 2 5.63 24.33 -13.38
CA MET A 2 5.91 23.27 -12.40
C MET A 2 4.65 22.43 -12.19
N ALA A 3 4.81 21.12 -12.05
CA ALA A 3 3.75 20.18 -11.70
C ALA A 3 4.22 19.25 -10.56
N LEU A 4 3.32 18.92 -9.64
CA LEU A 4 3.54 17.93 -8.58
C LEU A 4 2.64 16.73 -8.87
N ILE A 5 3.22 15.54 -8.87
CA ILE A 5 2.53 14.28 -9.20
C ILE A 5 2.77 13.30 -8.05
N ASP A 6 1.69 12.73 -7.53
CA ASP A 6 1.71 11.75 -6.43
C ASP A 6 0.84 10.54 -6.79
N CYS A 7 1.35 9.34 -6.54
CA CYS A 7 0.62 8.11 -6.79
C CYS A 7 -0.20 7.69 -5.56
N ASN A 8 -1.52 7.62 -5.73
CA ASN A 8 -2.42 7.22 -4.66
C ASN A 8 -2.10 5.82 -4.12
N ASN A 9 -1.97 5.70 -2.80
CA ASN A 9 -1.78 4.43 -2.08
C ASN A 9 -0.69 3.55 -2.72
N PHE A 10 0.43 4.16 -3.14
CA PHE A 10 1.33 3.61 -4.16
C PHE A 10 1.66 2.11 -4.02
N TYR A 11 2.13 1.64 -2.85
CA TYR A 11 2.48 0.22 -2.69
C TYR A 11 1.27 -0.71 -2.81
N VAL A 12 0.12 -0.32 -2.24
CA VAL A 12 -1.13 -1.09 -2.40
C VAL A 12 -1.57 -1.13 -3.85
N SER A 13 -1.42 -0.01 -4.57
CA SER A 13 -1.72 0.07 -6.00
C SER A 13 -0.79 -0.83 -6.82
N CYS A 14 0.49 -0.93 -6.46
CA CYS A 14 1.43 -1.86 -7.09
C CYS A 14 0.99 -3.32 -6.88
N GLU A 15 0.60 -3.69 -5.66
CA GLU A 15 0.10 -5.05 -5.37
C GLU A 15 -1.18 -5.37 -6.18
N ARG A 16 -2.11 -4.41 -6.31
CA ARG A 16 -3.36 -4.56 -7.06
C ARG A 16 -3.15 -4.75 -8.56
N VAL A 17 -2.11 -4.15 -9.15
CA VAL A 17 -1.76 -4.37 -10.57
C VAL A 17 -1.48 -5.84 -10.86
N PHE A 18 -0.82 -6.55 -9.94
CA PHE A 18 -0.45 -7.95 -10.11
C PHE A 18 -1.43 -8.93 -9.47
N ASN A 19 -2.25 -8.45 -8.53
CA ASN A 19 -3.32 -9.22 -7.92
C ASN A 19 -4.64 -8.42 -7.87
N PRO A 20 -5.42 -8.42 -8.96
CA PRO A 20 -6.70 -7.69 -9.03
C PRO A 20 -7.75 -8.14 -7.99
N SER A 21 -7.60 -9.32 -7.38
CA SER A 21 -8.49 -9.77 -6.30
C SER A 21 -8.39 -8.93 -5.02
N LEU A 22 -7.39 -8.04 -4.94
CA LEU A 22 -7.18 -7.08 -3.86
C LEU A 22 -7.99 -5.79 -4.01
N GLU A 23 -8.63 -5.58 -5.16
CA GLU A 23 -9.47 -4.40 -5.41
C GLU A 23 -10.73 -4.44 -4.53
N GLY A 24 -11.11 -3.29 -3.95
CA GLY A 24 -12.25 -3.21 -3.04
C GLY A 24 -12.03 -3.84 -1.66
N ARG A 25 -10.84 -4.38 -1.38
CA ARG A 25 -10.51 -5.01 -0.09
C ARG A 25 -9.69 -4.10 0.81
N PRO A 26 -9.83 -4.22 2.16
CA PRO A 26 -8.96 -3.52 3.11
C PRO A 26 -7.55 -4.13 3.10
N VAL A 27 -6.70 -3.59 2.24
CA VAL A 27 -5.30 -4.02 2.09
C VAL A 27 -4.36 -3.05 2.81
N GLY A 28 -3.35 -3.61 3.48
CA GLY A 28 -2.21 -2.89 4.04
C GLY A 28 -0.90 -3.55 3.66
N VAL A 29 0.12 -2.75 3.37
CA VAL A 29 1.50 -3.21 3.16
C VAL A 29 2.29 -2.90 4.43
N LEU A 30 3.01 -3.89 4.95
CA LEU A 30 3.80 -3.80 6.17
C LEU A 30 5.27 -3.48 5.86
N SER A 31 5.96 -2.83 6.79
CA SER A 31 7.40 -2.54 6.70
C SER A 31 8.25 -3.79 6.60
N ASN A 32 9.57 -3.62 6.43
CA ASN A 32 10.54 -4.66 6.73
C ASN A 32 10.25 -5.31 8.09
N ASN A 33 10.32 -6.64 8.13
CA ASN A 33 10.00 -7.47 9.29
C ASN A 33 8.55 -7.33 9.80
N ASP A 34 7.62 -6.89 8.93
CA ASP A 34 6.18 -6.84 9.19
C ASP A 34 5.76 -6.02 10.42
N GLY A 35 6.56 -5.02 10.78
CA GLY A 35 6.42 -4.28 12.03
C GLY A 35 5.26 -3.27 12.04
N CYS A 36 5.10 -2.48 10.97
CA CYS A 36 4.09 -1.43 10.89
C CYS A 36 3.47 -1.30 9.49
N VAL A 37 2.26 -0.75 9.42
CA VAL A 37 1.55 -0.49 8.15
C VAL A 37 2.16 0.73 7.48
N VAL A 38 2.89 0.52 6.38
CA VAL A 38 3.60 1.56 5.61
C VAL A 38 2.87 1.96 4.33
N ALA A 39 1.83 1.23 3.93
CA ALA A 39 0.86 1.72 2.96
C ALA A 39 -0.51 1.10 3.24
N ARG A 40 -1.59 1.81 2.88
CA ARG A 40 -2.96 1.40 3.19
C ARG A 40 -3.92 1.79 2.08
N SER A 41 -4.77 0.84 1.72
CA SER A 41 -5.93 1.04 0.86
C SER A 41 -6.91 2.02 1.48
N ASN A 42 -7.82 2.60 0.70
CA ASN A 42 -8.86 3.49 1.24
C ASN A 42 -9.83 2.72 2.15
N GLU A 43 -10.04 1.45 1.85
CA GLU A 43 -10.86 0.50 2.59
C GLU A 43 -10.23 0.22 3.96
N LEU A 44 -8.90 0.05 4.04
CA LEU A 44 -8.22 -0.10 5.32
C LEU A 44 -8.18 1.22 6.12
N LYS A 45 -8.07 2.38 5.45
CA LYS A 45 -8.24 3.70 6.09
C LYS A 45 -9.63 3.85 6.71
N ALA A 46 -10.68 3.39 6.03
CA ALA A 46 -12.05 3.44 6.52
C ALA A 46 -12.27 2.57 7.76
N LEU A 47 -11.45 1.53 7.97
CA LEU A 47 -11.41 0.75 9.21
C LEU A 47 -10.66 1.44 10.37
N GLY A 48 -10.18 2.67 10.17
CA GLY A 48 -9.49 3.47 11.21
C GLY A 48 -8.01 3.14 11.40
N VAL A 49 -7.39 2.37 10.50
CA VAL A 49 -5.96 2.06 10.60
C VAL A 49 -5.13 3.26 10.19
N GLU A 50 -4.38 3.84 11.12
CA GLU A 50 -3.48 4.96 10.88
C GLU A 50 -2.22 4.56 10.07
N MET A 51 -1.61 5.55 9.42
CA MET A 51 -0.31 5.36 8.77
C MET A 51 0.76 5.10 9.84
N GLY A 52 1.61 4.09 9.65
CA GLY A 52 2.64 3.73 10.63
C GLY A 52 2.12 2.95 11.84
N ALA A 53 0.84 2.58 11.86
CA ALA A 53 0.27 1.75 12.93
C ALA A 53 1.05 0.43 13.05
N ALA A 54 1.49 0.10 14.28
CA ALA A 54 2.19 -1.15 14.54
C ALA A 54 1.25 -2.35 14.36
N MET A 55 1.69 -3.37 13.59
CA MET A 55 0.84 -4.50 13.21
C MET A 55 0.26 -5.22 14.43
N HIS A 56 1.07 -5.42 15.46
CA HIS A 56 0.69 -6.11 16.70
C HIS A 56 -0.35 -5.34 17.54
N LEU A 57 -0.47 -4.02 17.34
CA LEU A 57 -1.46 -3.18 18.03
C LEU A 57 -2.78 -3.07 17.25
N LEU A 58 -2.84 -3.60 16.02
CA LEU A 58 -4.08 -3.55 15.25
C LEU A 58 -5.19 -4.37 15.94
N PRO A 59 -6.41 -3.80 16.08
CA PRO A 59 -7.52 -4.49 16.70
C PRO A 59 -7.77 -5.86 16.03
N PRO A 60 -8.10 -6.92 16.79
CA PRO A 60 -8.40 -8.23 16.20
C PRO A 60 -9.52 -8.20 15.16
N SER A 61 -10.51 -7.31 15.32
CA SER A 61 -11.60 -7.11 14.35
C SER A 61 -11.10 -6.59 13.01
N VAL A 62 -10.12 -5.69 13.02
CA VAL A 62 -9.47 -5.16 11.81
C VAL A 62 -8.59 -6.23 11.17
N ARG A 63 -7.76 -6.92 11.96
CA ARG A 63 -6.86 -7.97 11.47
C ARG A 63 -7.59 -9.12 10.77
N ARG A 64 -8.82 -9.43 11.17
CA ARG A 64 -9.66 -10.47 10.51
C ARG A 64 -10.24 -10.02 9.16
N GLN A 65 -10.39 -8.73 8.94
CA GLN A 65 -10.93 -8.18 7.70
C GLN A 65 -9.81 -7.83 6.71
N ALA A 66 -8.68 -7.36 7.23
CA ALA A 66 -7.57 -6.86 6.45
C ALA A 66 -6.77 -7.95 5.76
N VAL A 67 -6.31 -7.66 4.54
CA VAL A 67 -5.20 -8.38 3.89
C VAL A 67 -3.92 -7.60 4.20
N LEU A 68 -3.03 -8.19 4.97
CA LEU A 68 -1.73 -7.60 5.29
C LEU A 68 -0.65 -8.32 4.50
N LEU A 69 0.12 -7.56 3.73
CA LEU A 69 1.20 -8.05 2.86
C LEU A 69 2.55 -7.54 3.37
N SER A 70 3.57 -8.38 3.36
CA SER A 70 4.95 -7.92 3.54
C SER A 70 5.35 -7.05 2.36
N SER A 71 6.21 -6.04 2.59
CA SER A 71 6.69 -5.17 1.52
C SER A 71 7.47 -5.93 0.44
N ASN A 72 7.16 -5.63 -0.82
CA ASN A 72 7.93 -6.03 -2.00
C ASN A 72 8.61 -4.82 -2.65
N TYR A 73 9.73 -4.37 -2.06
CA TYR A 73 10.41 -3.16 -2.52
C TYR A 73 10.99 -3.26 -3.94
N ALA A 74 11.34 -4.47 -4.40
CA ALA A 74 11.78 -4.67 -5.78
C ALA A 74 10.67 -4.33 -6.78
N LEU A 75 9.45 -4.84 -6.53
CA LEU A 75 8.27 -4.50 -7.31
C LEU A 75 7.96 -3.00 -7.25
N TYR A 76 7.98 -2.40 -6.06
CA TYR A 76 7.62 -0.98 -5.91
C TYR A 76 8.62 -0.06 -6.61
N GLY A 77 9.91 -0.42 -6.60
CA GLY A 77 10.96 0.28 -7.35
C GLY A 77 10.74 0.23 -8.86
N ASP A 78 10.50 -0.96 -9.41
CA ASP A 78 10.20 -1.15 -10.84
C ASP A 78 8.98 -0.33 -11.29
N MET A 79 7.88 -0.42 -10.53
CA MET A 79 6.66 0.35 -10.84
C MET A 79 6.89 1.87 -10.77
N SER A 80 7.70 2.35 -9.80
CA SER A 80 8.01 3.77 -9.66
C SER A 80 8.86 4.28 -10.83
N GLN A 81 9.80 3.47 -11.30
CA GLN A 81 10.60 3.80 -12.48
C GLN A 81 9.71 3.93 -13.71
N ARG A 82 8.82 2.96 -13.95
CA ARG A 82 7.88 2.97 -15.08
C ARG A 82 6.95 4.18 -15.09
N VAL A 83 6.45 4.60 -13.91
CA VAL A 83 5.67 5.84 -13.79
C VAL A 83 6.51 7.06 -14.19
N THR A 84 7.76 7.12 -13.72
CA THR A 84 8.66 8.24 -14.01
C THR A 84 9.02 8.31 -15.49
N GLU A 85 9.23 7.18 -16.14
CA GLU A 85 9.52 7.10 -17.58
C GLU A 85 8.38 7.68 -18.43
N VAL A 86 7.12 7.40 -18.08
CA VAL A 86 5.94 7.95 -18.78
C VAL A 86 5.78 9.47 -18.57
N LEU A 87 6.27 10.00 -17.44
CA LEU A 87 6.20 11.42 -17.13
C LEU A 87 7.36 12.24 -17.71
N GLY A 88 8.50 11.58 -17.96
CA GLY A 88 9.71 12.20 -18.52
C GLY A 88 9.74 12.24 -20.05
N SER A 89 8.83 11.54 -20.73
CA SER A 89 8.62 11.58 -22.18
C SER A 89 7.68 12.71 -22.58
#